data_AF-A0A535IU81-F1
#
_entry.id   AF-A0A535IU81-F1
#
_cell.length_a   1.000
_cell.length_b   1.000
_cell.length_c   1.000
_cell.angle_alpha   90.00
_cell.angle_beta   90.00
_cell.angle_gamma   90.00
#
_symmetry.space_group_name_H-M   'P 1'
#
loop_
_entity.id
_entity.type
_entity.pdbx_description
1 polymer ?
#
loop_
_entity_poly.entity_id
_entity_poly.type
_entity_poly.pdbx_seq_one_letter_code
_entity_poly.pdbx_strand_id
1 'polypeptide(L)'
;ERAYGLLVDAMRETKRVAICWFVLRRKRYLAALRPHGRLMVLALMFHADEILPAASLEPSAPSDLRKKEREMAALLINTLSGPFEPERYPDDYRQRLKTLIAGRAASARPATAAVTSGSGVDDLMAALRASVEQARLVSKSRGKPAVRRKRKTA
;
A
#
# COMPACT_ATOMS: atom_id res chain seq x y z
N GLU A 1 -5.84 -2.76 36.57
CA GLU A 1 -6.85 -3.11 35.54
C GLU A 1 -8.16 -2.35 35.66
N ARG A 2 -8.77 -2.25 36.85
CA ARG A 2 -10.06 -1.54 37.06
C ARG A 2 -10.10 -0.10 36.53
N ALA A 3 -9.05 0.70 36.78
CA ALA A 3 -8.98 2.09 36.31
C ALA A 3 -8.90 2.20 34.77
N TYR A 4 -8.20 1.25 34.12
CA TYR A 4 -8.09 1.20 32.67
C TYR A 4 -9.44 0.87 32.02
N GLY A 5 -10.11 -0.17 32.52
CA GLY A 5 -11.43 -0.56 32.03
C GLY A 5 -12.46 0.57 32.19
N LEU A 6 -12.49 1.20 33.37
CA LEU A 6 -13.36 2.34 33.65
C LEU A 6 -13.13 3.49 32.65
N LEU A 7 -11.87 3.82 32.33
CA LEU A 7 -11.56 4.86 31.36
C LEU A 7 -12.02 4.47 29.95
N VAL A 8 -11.76 3.23 29.52
CA VAL A 8 -12.20 2.73 28.21
C VAL A 8 -13.72 2.81 28.07
N ASP A 9 -14.45 2.39 29.10
CA ASP A 9 -15.92 2.42 29.12
C ASP A 9 -16.43 3.86 29.11
N ALA A 10 -15.89 4.74 29.97
CA ALA A 10 -16.26 6.16 29.99
C ALA A 10 -15.97 6.86 28.65
N MET A 11 -14.84 6.57 27.99
CA MET A 11 -14.53 7.14 26.67
C MET A 11 -15.49 6.64 25.58
N ARG A 12 -15.92 5.37 25.65
CA ARG A 12 -16.91 4.79 24.73
C ARG A 12 -18.28 5.44 24.88
N GLU A 13 -18.75 5.56 26.12
CA GLU A 13 -20.05 6.16 26.43
C GLU A 13 -20.10 7.64 26.02
N THR A 14 -19.03 8.38 26.33
CA THR A 14 -18.95 9.81 26.01
C THR A 14 -18.60 10.11 24.56
N LYS A 15 -18.20 9.10 23.76
CA LYS A 15 -17.73 9.24 22.37
C LYS A 15 -16.61 10.27 22.22
N ARG A 16 -15.73 10.37 23.22
CA ARG A 16 -14.61 11.32 23.25
C ARG A 16 -13.28 10.61 23.03
N VAL A 17 -12.33 11.37 22.51
CA VAL A 17 -10.93 10.96 22.29
C VAL A 17 -10.06 11.80 23.20
N ALA A 18 -9.05 11.20 23.81
CA ALA A 18 -8.11 11.92 24.66
C ALA A 18 -6.94 12.44 23.82
N ILE A 19 -6.63 13.73 23.93
CA ILE A 19 -5.42 14.31 23.38
C ILE A 19 -4.34 14.24 24.45
N CYS A 20 -3.17 13.70 24.11
CA CYS A 20 -2.09 13.50 25.05
C CYS A 20 -0.72 13.71 24.42
N TRP A 21 0.28 13.83 25.28
CA TRP A 21 1.69 13.80 24.92
C TRP A 21 2.24 12.40 25.16
N PHE A 22 2.86 11.82 24.14
CA PHE A 22 3.51 10.52 24.22
C PHE A 22 5.00 10.66 23.94
N VAL A 23 5.86 10.10 24.79
CA VAL A 23 7.31 10.10 24.57
C VAL A 23 7.73 8.73 24.05
N LEU A 24 8.20 8.69 22.80
CA LEU A 24 8.81 7.50 22.22
C LEU A 24 10.33 7.68 22.22
N ARG A 25 11.01 6.84 23.03
CA ARG A 25 12.45 6.92 23.27
C ARG A 25 12.87 8.27 23.87
N ARG A 26 13.34 9.20 23.02
CA ARG A 26 13.83 10.52 23.44
C ARG A 26 13.02 11.68 22.84
N LYS A 27 12.01 11.40 22.02
CA LYS A 27 11.20 12.42 21.34
C LYS A 27 9.76 12.38 21.86
N ARG A 28 9.21 13.56 22.14
CA ARG A 28 7.79 13.77 22.50
C ARG A 28 6.97 13.97 21.23
N TYR A 29 5.78 13.38 21.20
CA TYR A 29 4.83 13.41 20.10
C TYR A 29 3.45 13.83 20.62
N LEU A 30 2.72 14.62 19.83
CA LEU A 30 1.29 14.82 20.01
C LEU A 30 0.57 13.54 19.58
N ALA A 31 -0.39 13.08 20.37
CA ALA A 31 -1.13 11.86 20.05
C ALA A 31 -2.60 11.94 20.48
N ALA A 32 -3.43 11.18 19.77
CA ALA A 32 -4.81 10.91 20.11
C ALA A 32 -4.94 9.47 20.62
N LEU A 33 -5.51 9.31 21.81
CA LEU A 33 -5.81 8.02 22.41
C LEU A 33 -7.30 7.76 22.31
N ARG A 34 -7.70 6.66 21.66
CA ARG A 34 -9.11 6.29 21.43
C ARG A 34 -9.40 4.85 21.88
N PRO A 35 -10.60 4.56 22.42
CA PRO A 35 -10.99 3.20 22.73
C PRO A 35 -11.23 2.38 21.45
N HIS A 36 -10.80 1.13 21.44
CA HIS A 36 -11.05 0.15 20.38
C HIS A 36 -11.20 -1.24 20.99
N GLY A 37 -12.39 -1.85 20.89
CA GLY A 37 -12.67 -3.06 21.68
C GLY A 37 -12.46 -2.79 23.19
N ARG A 38 -11.89 -3.75 23.90
CA ARG A 38 -11.51 -3.60 25.31
C ARG A 38 -10.15 -2.92 25.49
N LEU A 39 -9.58 -2.38 24.42
CA LEU A 39 -8.23 -1.79 24.38
C LEU A 39 -8.31 -0.30 24.03
N MET A 40 -7.15 0.35 24.03
CA MET A 40 -6.95 1.70 23.53
C MET A 40 -5.94 1.68 22.39
N VAL A 41 -6.18 2.51 21.39
CA VAL A 41 -5.31 2.72 20.24
C VAL A 41 -4.76 4.14 20.32
N LEU A 42 -3.43 4.24 20.26
CA LEU A 42 -2.71 5.50 20.17
C LEU A 42 -2.45 5.82 18.69
N ALA A 43 -2.88 6.99 18.24
CA ALA A 43 -2.56 7.53 16.93
C ALA A 43 -1.67 8.77 17.10
N LEU A 44 -0.52 8.81 16.44
CA LEU A 44 0.34 10.00 16.43
C LEU A 44 -0.29 11.08 15.55
N MET A 45 -0.13 12.33 15.96
CA MET A 45 -0.64 13.50 15.25
C MET A 45 0.51 14.43 14.87
N PHE A 46 0.35 15.11 13.74
CA PHE A 46 1.19 16.23 13.35
C PHE A 46 0.81 17.48 14.17
N HIS A 47 1.79 18.32 14.45
CA HIS A 47 1.55 19.65 14.98
C HIS A 47 1.01 20.59 13.90
N ALA A 48 0.38 21.69 14.30
CA ALA A 48 -0.25 22.63 13.37
C ALA A 48 0.74 23.23 12.36
N ASP A 49 1.99 23.46 12.77
CA ASP A 49 3.09 23.95 11.94
C ASP A 49 3.67 22.91 10.98
N GLU A 50 3.42 21.61 11.24
CA GLU A 50 3.82 20.51 10.34
C GLU A 50 2.77 20.27 9.22
N ILE A 51 1.59 20.89 9.32
CA ILE A 51 0.50 20.73 8.35
C ILE A 51 0.62 21.80 7.26
N LEU A 52 0.87 21.36 6.02
CA LEU A 52 0.86 22.23 4.85
C LEU A 52 -0.58 22.59 4.45
N PRO A 53 -0.89 23.87 4.18
CA PRO A 53 -2.22 24.27 3.71
C PRO A 53 -2.55 23.63 2.36
N ALA A 54 -3.68 22.92 2.29
CA ALA A 54 -4.11 22.21 1.07
C ALA A 54 -4.26 23.15 -0.14
N ALA A 55 -4.75 24.37 0.05
CA ALA A 55 -4.94 25.36 -1.01
C ALA A 55 -3.65 25.69 -1.78
N SER A 56 -2.48 25.54 -1.16
CA SER A 56 -1.19 25.76 -1.84
C SER A 56 -0.77 24.62 -2.77
N LEU A 57 -1.43 23.46 -2.66
CA LEU A 57 -1.12 22.23 -3.38
C LEU A 57 -2.27 21.78 -4.29
N GLU A 58 -3.36 22.54 -4.35
CA GLU A 58 -4.51 22.19 -5.19
C GLU A 58 -4.11 22.18 -6.66
N PRO A 59 -4.21 21.04 -7.36
CA PRO A 59 -3.98 21.01 -8.79
C PRO A 59 -5.11 21.79 -9.48
N SER A 60 -4.78 22.48 -10.57
CA SER A 60 -5.78 23.14 -11.40
C SER A 60 -6.91 22.17 -11.75
N ALA A 61 -8.15 22.57 -11.50
CA ALA A 61 -9.31 21.74 -11.82
C ALA A 61 -9.25 21.35 -13.31
N PRO A 62 -9.31 20.05 -13.64
CA PRO A 62 -9.29 19.63 -15.03
C PRO A 62 -10.54 20.17 -15.72
N SER A 63 -10.34 21.00 -16.73
CA SER A 63 -11.41 21.81 -17.35
C SER A 63 -12.41 21.01 -18.16
N ASP A 64 -12.18 19.72 -18.42
CA ASP A 64 -13.14 18.89 -19.17
C ASP A 64 -12.89 17.38 -19.00
N LEU A 65 -13.22 16.80 -17.84
CA LEU A 65 -13.16 15.34 -17.66
C LEU A 65 -14.31 14.65 -18.42
N ARG A 66 -14.00 14.00 -19.54
CA ARG A 66 -15.02 13.34 -20.36
C ARG A 66 -15.64 12.17 -19.59
N LYS A 67 -16.94 11.94 -19.76
CA LYS A 67 -17.69 10.86 -19.09
C LYS A 67 -17.04 9.48 -19.32
N LYS A 68 -16.56 9.22 -20.55
CA LYS A 68 -15.87 7.98 -20.92
C LYS A 68 -14.55 7.76 -20.16
N GLU A 69 -13.79 8.82 -19.92
CA GLU A 69 -12.51 8.75 -19.18
C GLU A 69 -12.76 8.40 -17.71
N ARG A 70 -13.81 8.98 -17.11
CA ARG A 70 -14.25 8.66 -15.74
C ARG A 70 -14.74 7.22 -15.60
N GLU A 71 -15.55 6.74 -16.56
CA GLU A 71 -16.04 5.36 -16.58
C GLU A 71 -14.88 4.36 -16.73
N MET A 72 -13.90 4.66 -17.58
CA MET A 72 -12.70 3.83 -17.74
C MET A 72 -11.86 3.80 -16.45
N ALA A 73 -11.64 4.95 -15.81
CA ALA A 73 -10.89 5.02 -14.55
C ALA A 73 -11.59 4.23 -13.43
N ALA A 74 -12.92 4.36 -13.32
CA ALA A 74 -13.72 3.61 -12.35
C ALA A 74 -13.62 2.10 -12.60
N LEU A 75 -13.69 1.65 -13.86
CA LEU A 75 -13.50 0.24 -14.21
C LEU A 75 -12.12 -0.26 -13.80
N LEU A 76 -11.05 0.51 -14.07
CA LEU A 76 -9.68 0.14 -13.68
C LEU A 76 -9.56 -0.02 -12.16
N ILE A 77 -10.07 0.95 -11.40
CA ILE A 77 -10.08 0.89 -9.92
C ILE A 77 -10.80 -0.37 -9.46
N ASN A 78 -11.98 -0.67 -10.00
CA ASN A 78 -12.74 -1.85 -9.62
C ASN A 78 -12.01 -3.16 -9.96
N THR A 79 -11.29 -3.21 -11.09
CA THR A 79 -10.50 -4.41 -11.47
C THR A 79 -9.28 -4.64 -10.59
N LEU A 80 -8.71 -3.58 -10.01
CA LEU A 80 -7.53 -3.65 -9.14
C LEU A 80 -7.88 -3.67 -7.65
N SER A 81 -9.14 -3.41 -7.30
CA SER A 81 -9.62 -3.42 -5.93
C SER A 81 -9.84 -4.85 -5.42
N GLY A 82 -9.56 -5.07 -4.14
CA GLY A 82 -9.75 -6.34 -3.44
C GLY A 82 -9.69 -6.15 -1.93
N PRO A 83 -9.91 -7.20 -1.14
CA PRO A 83 -9.74 -7.13 0.31
C PRO A 83 -8.29 -6.76 0.66
N PHE A 84 -8.14 -5.88 1.64
CA PHE A 84 -6.81 -5.54 2.16
C PHE A 84 -6.34 -6.65 3.11
N GLU A 85 -5.27 -7.32 2.71
CA GLU A 85 -4.58 -8.36 3.50
C GLU A 85 -3.21 -7.81 3.91
N PRO A 86 -3.03 -7.34 5.16
CA PRO A 86 -1.78 -6.77 5.63
C PRO A 86 -0.56 -7.68 5.43
N GLU A 87 -0.78 -9.00 5.50
CA GLU A 87 0.25 -10.04 5.40
C GLU A 87 0.93 -10.05 4.02
N ARG A 88 0.29 -9.47 2.99
CA ARG A 88 0.86 -9.36 1.64
C ARG A 88 1.96 -8.31 1.52
N TYR A 89 2.16 -7.47 2.53
CA TYR A 89 3.14 -6.38 2.53
C TYR A 89 4.22 -6.59 3.60
N PRO A 90 5.13 -7.56 3.39
CA PRO A 90 6.22 -7.81 4.33
C PRO A 90 7.25 -6.67 4.32
N ASP A 91 8.00 -6.55 5.43
CA ASP A 91 9.12 -5.63 5.55
C ASP A 91 10.33 -6.18 4.77
N ASP A 92 10.40 -5.85 3.49
CA ASP A 92 11.48 -6.24 2.57
C ASP A 92 12.86 -5.81 3.08
N TYR A 93 12.95 -4.65 3.70
CA TYR A 93 14.21 -4.15 4.27
C TYR A 93 14.69 -5.09 5.39
N ARG A 94 13.81 -5.45 6.31
CA ARG A 94 14.11 -6.39 7.39
C ARG A 94 14.45 -7.78 6.86
N GLN A 95 13.78 -8.26 5.82
CA GLN A 95 14.12 -9.53 5.19
C GLN A 95 15.53 -9.50 4.60
N ARG A 96 15.86 -8.48 3.80
CA ARG A 96 17.21 -8.29 3.23
C ARG A 96 18.28 -8.18 4.33
N LEU A 97 17.99 -7.46 5.40
CA LEU A 97 18.90 -7.33 6.54
C LEU A 97 19.15 -8.67 7.22
N LYS A 98 18.10 -9.48 7.45
CA LYS A 98 18.26 -10.83 8.01
C LYS A 98 19.10 -11.72 7.11
N THR A 99 18.90 -11.68 5.79
CA THR A 99 19.70 -12.43 4.82
C THR A 99 21.18 -12.02 4.88
N LEU A 100 21.47 -10.71 4.96
CA LEU A 100 22.83 -10.20 5.11
C LEU A 100 23.47 -10.66 6.43
N ILE A 101 22.74 -10.62 7.54
CA ILE A 101 23.21 -11.08 8.84
C ILE A 101 23.50 -12.58 8.79
N ALA A 102 22.61 -13.39 8.23
CA ALA A 102 22.80 -14.83 8.10
C ALA A 102 24.00 -15.17 7.22
N GLY A 103 24.17 -14.46 6.09
CA GLY A 103 25.34 -14.62 5.21
C GLY A 103 26.65 -14.24 5.89
N ARG A 104 26.65 -13.20 6.74
CA ARG A 104 27.82 -12.79 7.53
C ARG A 104 28.09 -13.68 8.75
N ALA A 105 27.05 -14.29 9.33
CA ALA A 105 27.18 -15.24 10.43
C ALA A 105 27.68 -16.61 9.95
N ALA A 106 27.24 -17.05 8.76
CA ALA A 106 27.67 -18.29 8.13
C ALA A 106 29.06 -18.18 7.47
N SER A 107 29.50 -16.97 7.14
CA SER A 107 30.78 -16.71 6.47
C SER A 107 31.58 -15.70 7.29
N ALA A 108 32.61 -16.16 8.00
CA ALA A 108 33.60 -15.28 8.64
C ALA A 108 34.46 -14.46 7.65
N ARG A 109 34.04 -14.35 6.39
CA ARG A 109 34.55 -13.41 5.38
C ARG A 109 33.40 -12.59 4.83
N PRO A 110 33.60 -11.29 4.57
CA PRO A 110 32.57 -10.46 3.97
C PRO A 110 32.10 -11.10 2.66
N ALA A 111 30.79 -11.37 2.56
CA ALA A 111 30.19 -11.62 1.26
C ALA A 111 30.44 -10.36 0.43
N THR A 112 31.29 -10.47 -0.58
CA THR A 112 31.38 -9.45 -1.62
C THR A 112 29.99 -9.32 -2.20
N ALA A 113 29.33 -8.19 -1.94
CA ALA A 113 28.15 -7.84 -2.70
C ALA A 113 28.57 -7.90 -4.16
N ALA A 114 28.07 -8.89 -4.90
CA ALA A 114 28.20 -8.88 -6.34
C ALA A 114 27.49 -7.61 -6.77
N VAL A 115 28.27 -6.58 -7.11
CA VAL A 115 27.75 -5.41 -7.78
C VAL A 115 27.21 -5.97 -9.08
N THR A 116 25.89 -6.14 -9.17
CA THR A 116 25.25 -6.22 -10.47
C THR A 116 25.57 -4.89 -11.11
N SER A 117 26.65 -4.85 -11.89
CA SER A 117 26.94 -3.75 -12.78
C SER A 117 25.66 -3.52 -13.55
N GLY A 118 25.01 -2.37 -13.32
CA GLY A 118 23.76 -2.03 -13.96
C GLY A 118 23.90 -2.32 -15.43
N SER A 119 23.13 -3.28 -15.92
CA SER A 119 23.01 -3.53 -17.33
C SER A 119 22.49 -2.22 -17.93
N GLY A 120 23.21 -1.73 -18.94
CA GLY A 120 22.95 -0.44 -19.54
C GLY A 120 21.52 -0.34 -20.09
N VAL A 121 21.20 0.85 -20.61
CA VAL A 121 19.90 1.21 -21.21
C VAL A 121 19.40 0.18 -22.25
N ASP A 122 20.30 -0.58 -22.87
CA ASP A 122 19.98 -1.67 -23.80
C ASP A 122 19.15 -2.80 -23.17
N ASP A 123 19.36 -3.11 -21.88
CA ASP A 123 18.65 -4.18 -21.17
C ASP A 123 17.22 -3.75 -20.76
N LEU A 124 17.01 -2.47 -20.46
CA LEU A 124 15.66 -1.94 -20.23
C LEU A 124 14.80 -2.02 -21.49
N MET A 125 15.37 -1.73 -22.66
CA MET A 125 14.66 -1.86 -23.93
C MET A 125 14.36 -3.32 -24.28
N ALA A 126 15.26 -4.25 -23.96
CA ALA A 126 15.01 -5.68 -24.10
C ALA A 126 13.91 -6.17 -23.15
N ALA A 127 13.98 -5.79 -21.87
CA ALA A 127 12.99 -6.13 -20.85
C ALA A 127 11.59 -5.57 -21.19
N LEU A 128 11.52 -4.33 -21.69
CA LEU A 128 10.26 -3.72 -22.12
C LEU A 128 9.65 -4.46 -23.33
N ARG A 129 10.46 -4.79 -24.35
CA ARG A 129 10.01 -5.57 -25.51
C ARG A 129 9.52 -6.96 -25.11
N ALA A 130 10.22 -7.63 -24.20
CA ALA A 130 9.81 -8.93 -23.68
C ALA A 130 8.46 -8.84 -22.93
N SER A 131 8.26 -7.79 -22.13
CA SER A 131 7.02 -7.58 -21.39
C SER A 131 5.83 -7.28 -22.32
N VAL A 132 6.06 -6.56 -23.43
CA VAL A 132 5.03 -6.27 -24.45
C VAL A 132 4.65 -7.52 -25.24
N GLU A 133 5.62 -8.35 -25.63
CA GLU A 133 5.33 -9.61 -26.33
C GLU A 133 4.58 -10.60 -25.43
N GLN A 134 4.94 -10.70 -24.13
CA GLN A 134 4.17 -11.51 -23.19
C GLN A 134 2.73 -11.01 -23.04
N ALA A 135 2.52 -9.69 -22.91
CA ALA A 135 1.17 -9.12 -22.86
C ALA A 135 0.35 -9.39 -24.14
N ARG A 136 1.02 -9.42 -25.31
CA ARG A 136 0.40 -9.68 -26.61
C ARG A 136 0.07 -11.16 -26.82
N LEU A 137 0.86 -12.08 -26.27
CA LEU A 137 0.56 -13.52 -26.29
C LEU A 137 -0.62 -13.86 -25.38
N VAL A 138 -0.72 -13.21 -24.22
CA VAL A 138 -1.85 -13.36 -23.28
C VAL A 138 -3.16 -12.79 -23.85
N SER A 139 -3.10 -11.75 -24.68
CA SER A 139 -4.30 -11.22 -25.37
C SER A 139 -4.72 -12.07 -26.57
N LYS A 140 -3.78 -12.74 -27.26
CA LYS A 140 -4.08 -13.69 -28.35
C LYS A 140 -4.70 -14.99 -27.87
N SER A 141 -4.41 -15.44 -26.65
CA SER A 141 -4.99 -16.67 -26.07
C SER A 141 -6.42 -16.49 -25.53
N ARG A 142 -6.90 -15.25 -25.38
CA ARG A 142 -8.26 -14.93 -24.90
C ARG A 142 -9.27 -14.59 -26.01
N GLY A 143 -8.93 -14.80 -27.28
CA GLY A 143 -9.80 -14.45 -28.42
C GLY A 143 -10.25 -15.63 -29.28
N LYS A 144 -11.27 -16.38 -28.84
CA LYS A 144 -12.29 -17.04 -29.71
C LYS A 144 -13.46 -17.55 -28.85
N PRO A 145 -14.59 -16.82 -28.74
CA PRO A 145 -15.84 -17.42 -28.29
C PRO A 145 -16.39 -18.32 -29.41
N ALA A 146 -16.54 -19.62 -29.14
CA ALA A 146 -17.19 -20.55 -30.04
C ALA A 146 -18.68 -20.20 -30.17
N VAL A 147 -19.10 -19.87 -31.39
CA VAL A 147 -20.48 -19.55 -31.77
C VAL A 147 -21.39 -20.75 -31.48
N ARG A 148 -22.31 -20.60 -30.52
CA ARG A 148 -23.31 -21.60 -30.16
C ARG A 148 -24.45 -21.57 -31.20
N ARG A 149 -24.47 -22.55 -32.11
CA ARG A 149 -25.45 -22.70 -33.18
C ARG A 149 -26.84 -23.03 -32.58
N LYS A 150 -27.84 -22.14 -32.75
CA LYS A 150 -29.24 -22.39 -32.38
C LYS A 150 -29.81 -23.53 -33.24
N ARG A 151 -30.31 -24.59 -32.60
CA ARG A 151 -31.17 -25.59 -33.24
C ARG A 151 -32.63 -25.20 -32.94
N LYS A 152 -33.41 -24.95 -34.00
CA LYS A 152 -34.85 -24.66 -33.97
C LYS A 152 -35.63 -25.91 -33.57
N THR A 153 -36.63 -25.72 -32.73
CA THR A 153 -37.71 -26.65 -32.41
C THR A 153 -38.71 -26.77 -33.56
N ALA A 154 -39.07 -28.01 -33.88
CA ALA A 154 -40.43 -28.49 -34.20
C ALA A 154 -40.43 -30.00 -33.92
#